data_AF-A0A2H5VEI7-F1
#
_entry.id   AF-A0A2H5VEI7-F1
#
_cell.length_a   1.000
_cell.length_b   1.000
_cell.length_c   1.000
_cell.angle_alpha   90.00
_cell.angle_beta   90.00
_cell.angle_gamma   90.00
#
_symmetry.space_group_name_H-M   'P 1'
#
loop_
_entity.id
_entity.type
_entity.pdbx_description
1 polymer ?
#
loop_
_entity_poly.entity_id
_entity_poly.type
_entity_poly.pdbx_seq_one_letter_code
_entity_poly.pdbx_strand_id
1 'polypeptide(L)'
;MMLKKLIEVDEILKELVKRSSLTEVQWDTLLLNKSKDYSLEEKCRMRDVGKVTKGSFLRSYSQALDNCIKAIFTLITLDYLGLIKVGSIEGLARVSEMLESVKGEEIDKDRVKAIIESLERIVKEMVS
;
A
#
# COMPACT_ATOMS: atom_id res chain seq x y z
N MET A 1 5.03 -14.33 -0.12
CA MET A 1 5.01 -13.86 1.27
C MET A 1 3.63 -13.27 1.55
N MET A 2 3.07 -13.54 2.72
CA MET A 2 1.69 -13.17 3.08
C MET A 2 1.66 -11.82 3.81
N LEU A 3 0.58 -11.05 3.65
CA LEU A 3 0.44 -9.70 4.21
C LEU A 3 0.57 -9.68 5.73
N LYS A 4 -0.08 -10.61 6.44
CA LYS A 4 -0.09 -10.66 7.91
C LYS A 4 1.31 -10.77 8.49
N LYS A 5 2.12 -11.67 7.93
CA LYS A 5 3.52 -11.85 8.34
C LYS A 5 4.35 -10.58 8.15
N LEU A 6 4.08 -9.80 7.10
CA LEU A 6 4.79 -8.55 6.84
C LEU A 6 4.42 -7.46 7.85
N ILE A 7 3.13 -7.27 8.11
CA ILE A 7 2.66 -6.20 9.02
C ILE A 7 2.93 -6.51 10.50
N GLU A 8 3.20 -7.78 10.84
CA GLU A 8 3.63 -8.18 12.20
C GLU A 8 5.05 -7.71 12.53
N VAL A 9 5.91 -7.56 11.52
CA VAL A 9 7.33 -7.19 11.70
C VAL A 9 7.65 -5.78 11.21
N ASP A 10 6.71 -5.12 10.54
CA ASP A 10 6.86 -3.77 9.99
C ASP A 10 5.64 -2.91 10.36
N GLU A 11 5.75 -2.18 11.46
CA GLU A 11 4.69 -1.31 11.96
C GLU A 11 4.44 -0.10 11.03
N ILE A 12 5.42 0.32 10.22
CA ILE A 12 5.20 1.37 9.21
C ILE A 12 4.29 0.82 8.11
N LEU A 13 4.62 -0.35 7.55
CA LEU A 13 3.80 -1.00 6.53
C LEU A 13 2.38 -1.24 7.03
N LYS A 14 2.24 -1.66 8.29
CA LYS A 14 0.93 -1.85 8.92
C LYS A 14 0.09 -0.57 8.91
N GLU A 15 0.66 0.57 9.24
CA GLU A 15 -0.06 1.86 9.21
C GLU A 15 -0.35 2.33 7.78
N LEU A 16 0.55 2.09 6.82
CA LEU A 16 0.32 2.38 5.40
C LEU A 16 -0.83 1.54 4.82
N VAL A 17 -0.85 0.24 5.10
CA VAL A 17 -1.91 -0.69 4.66
C VAL A 17 -3.28 -0.24 5.18
N LYS A 18 -3.38 0.14 6.46
CA LYS A 18 -4.62 0.63 7.08
C LYS A 18 -5.19 1.89 6.44
N ARG A 19 -4.32 2.77 5.91
CA ARG A 19 -4.71 4.06 5.30
C ARG A 19 -4.91 4.01 3.79
N SER A 20 -4.46 2.92 3.16
CA SER A 20 -4.58 2.74 1.72
C SER A 20 -6.02 2.42 1.29
N SER A 21 -6.32 2.62 0.00
CA SER A 21 -7.64 2.31 -0.59
C SER A 21 -7.87 0.82 -0.87
N LEU A 22 -6.87 -0.03 -0.65
CA LEU A 22 -6.95 -1.46 -0.92
C LEU A 22 -7.34 -2.21 0.35
N THR A 23 -8.21 -3.21 0.22
CA THR A 23 -8.53 -4.14 1.32
C THR A 23 -7.35 -5.07 1.62
N GLU A 24 -7.30 -5.65 2.82
CA GLU A 24 -6.29 -6.68 3.16
C GLU A 24 -6.27 -7.84 2.16
N VAL A 25 -7.44 -8.26 1.66
CA VAL A 25 -7.55 -9.31 0.64
C VAL A 25 -6.86 -8.89 -0.66
N GLN A 26 -7.03 -7.63 -1.07
CA GLN A 26 -6.40 -7.10 -2.29
C GLN A 26 -4.89 -6.98 -2.12
N TRP A 27 -4.42 -6.50 -0.97
CA TRP A 27 -2.98 -6.46 -0.64
C TRP A 27 -2.35 -7.84 -0.66
N ASP A 28 -2.94 -8.81 0.04
CA ASP A 28 -2.44 -10.18 0.09
C ASP A 28 -2.43 -10.82 -1.31
N THR A 29 -3.48 -10.56 -2.11
CA THR A 29 -3.54 -11.04 -3.50
C THR A 29 -2.43 -10.43 -4.37
N LEU A 30 -2.13 -9.13 -4.24
CA LEU A 30 -1.03 -8.49 -4.97
C LEU A 30 0.33 -9.08 -4.58
N LEU A 31 0.58 -9.26 -3.28
CA LEU A 31 1.83 -9.81 -2.76
C LEU A 31 2.04 -11.26 -3.19
N LEU A 32 1.00 -12.10 -3.11
CA LEU A 32 1.05 -13.47 -3.58
C LEU A 32 1.22 -13.55 -5.09
N ASN A 33 0.51 -12.71 -5.86
CA ASN A 33 0.64 -12.75 -7.31
C ASN A 33 2.05 -12.34 -7.78
N LYS A 34 2.71 -11.41 -7.07
CA LYS A 34 4.09 -10.98 -7.33
C LYS A 34 5.14 -12.09 -7.12
N SER A 35 4.92 -13.02 -6.19
CA SER A 35 5.85 -14.14 -5.98
C SER A 35 5.84 -15.09 -7.17
N LYS A 36 7.02 -15.43 -7.69
CA LYS A 36 7.19 -16.38 -8.80
C LYS A 36 7.37 -17.82 -8.33
N ASP A 37 7.50 -18.01 -7.02
CA ASP A 37 7.89 -19.28 -6.39
C ASP A 37 6.73 -20.26 -6.24
N TYR A 38 5.49 -19.78 -6.45
CA TYR A 38 4.27 -20.55 -6.24
C TYR A 38 3.41 -20.56 -7.50
N SER A 39 2.82 -21.72 -7.81
CA SER A 39 1.76 -21.84 -8.78
C SER A 39 0.51 -21.04 -8.36
N LEU A 40 -0.38 -20.75 -9.32
CA LEU A 40 -1.65 -20.09 -9.02
C LEU A 40 -2.48 -20.86 -7.98
N GLU A 41 -2.40 -22.20 -8.01
CA GLU A 41 -3.14 -23.03 -7.07
C GLU A 41 -2.58 -22.96 -5.64
N GLU A 42 -1.27 -22.91 -5.49
CA GLU A 42 -0.62 -22.69 -4.20
C GLU A 42 -0.94 -21.30 -3.67
N LYS A 43 -0.84 -20.25 -4.50
CA LYS A 43 -1.24 -18.88 -4.14
C LYS A 43 -2.68 -18.81 -3.63
N CYS A 44 -3.61 -19.54 -4.28
CA CYS A 44 -5.01 -19.61 -3.84
C CYS A 44 -5.19 -20.26 -2.46
N ARG A 45 -4.28 -21.14 -2.03
CA ARG A 45 -4.30 -21.82 -0.72
C ARG A 45 -3.58 -21.02 0.37
N MET A 46 -2.56 -20.25 -0.01
CA MET A 46 -1.70 -19.48 0.89
C MET A 46 -2.27 -18.14 1.35
N ARG A 47 -3.49 -17.80 0.95
CA ARG A 47 -4.09 -16.50 1.25
C ARG A 47 -4.46 -16.38 2.73
N ASP A 48 -4.11 -15.26 3.36
CA ASP A 48 -4.28 -14.99 4.79
C ASP A 48 -5.74 -14.98 5.26
N VAL A 49 -6.65 -14.72 4.34
CA VAL A 49 -8.11 -14.63 4.56
C VAL A 49 -8.81 -15.91 4.08
N GLY A 50 -8.06 -17.02 3.98
CA GLY A 50 -8.58 -18.35 3.66
C GLY A 50 -8.51 -18.71 2.17
N LYS A 51 -8.59 -20.02 1.91
CA LYS A 51 -8.46 -20.63 0.58
C LYS A 51 -9.57 -20.19 -0.37
N VAL A 52 -9.21 -19.96 -1.63
CA VAL A 52 -10.16 -19.60 -2.71
C VAL A 52 -9.98 -20.39 -3.99
N THR A 53 -10.94 -20.26 -4.89
CA THR A 53 -10.84 -20.73 -6.26
C THR A 53 -9.94 -19.80 -7.10
N LYS A 54 -9.38 -20.33 -8.20
CA LYS A 54 -8.57 -19.56 -9.16
C LYS A 54 -9.32 -18.34 -9.69
N GLY A 55 -10.60 -18.50 -10.03
CA GLY A 55 -11.42 -17.39 -10.53
C GLY A 55 -11.66 -16.30 -9.48
N SER A 56 -11.85 -16.67 -8.21
CA SER A 56 -11.99 -15.69 -7.13
C SER A 56 -10.69 -14.91 -6.90
N PHE A 57 -9.54 -15.62 -6.90
CA PHE A 57 -8.22 -14.99 -6.78
C PHE A 57 -7.95 -14.00 -7.91
N LEU A 58 -8.15 -14.40 -9.17
CA LEU A 58 -7.91 -13.54 -10.33
C LEU A 58 -8.84 -12.32 -10.35
N ARG A 59 -10.10 -12.46 -9.90
CA ARG A 59 -11.00 -11.31 -9.74
C ARG A 59 -10.48 -10.33 -8.68
N SER A 60 -10.06 -10.81 -7.51
CA SER A 60 -9.48 -9.93 -6.48
C SER A 60 -8.20 -9.24 -6.98
N TYR A 61 -7.38 -9.93 -7.78
CA TYR A 61 -6.18 -9.35 -8.38
C TYR A 61 -6.54 -8.22 -9.37
N SER A 62 -7.49 -8.47 -10.28
CA SER A 62 -7.97 -7.45 -11.22
C SER A 62 -8.55 -6.24 -10.48
N GLN A 63 -9.36 -6.46 -9.45
CA GLN A 63 -9.93 -5.39 -8.65
C GLN A 63 -8.85 -4.58 -7.92
N ALA A 64 -7.80 -5.24 -7.42
CA ALA A 64 -6.69 -4.56 -6.77
C ALA A 64 -5.95 -3.65 -7.77
N LEU A 65 -5.66 -4.14 -8.98
CA LEU A 65 -5.03 -3.34 -10.03
C LEU A 65 -5.90 -2.16 -10.47
N ASP A 66 -7.20 -2.38 -10.69
CA ASP A 66 -8.14 -1.32 -11.05
C ASP A 66 -8.21 -0.23 -9.98
N ASN A 67 -8.17 -0.61 -8.70
CA ASN A 67 -8.14 0.34 -7.59
C ASN A 67 -6.83 1.13 -7.54
N CYS A 68 -5.68 0.50 -7.80
CA CYS A 68 -4.40 1.21 -7.93
C CYS A 68 -4.43 2.22 -9.09
N ILE A 69 -4.90 1.80 -10.27
CA ILE A 69 -5.01 2.66 -11.45
C ILE A 69 -5.92 3.85 -11.16
N LYS A 70 -7.10 3.61 -10.56
CA LYS A 70 -8.03 4.68 -10.17
C LYS A 70 -7.39 5.62 -9.15
N ALA A 71 -6.69 5.12 -8.14
CA ALA A 71 -6.01 5.97 -7.16
C ALA A 71 -4.96 6.90 -7.82
N ILE A 72 -4.18 6.38 -8.77
CA ILE A 72 -3.20 7.17 -9.52
C ILE A 72 -3.90 8.23 -10.39
N PHE A 73 -4.93 7.85 -11.16
CA PHE A 73 -5.69 8.81 -11.96
C PHE A 73 -6.40 9.85 -11.10
N THR A 74 -6.88 9.50 -9.90
CA THR A 74 -7.43 10.47 -8.96
C THR A 74 -6.38 11.49 -8.55
N LEU A 75 -5.18 11.08 -8.17
CA LEU A 75 -4.10 12.02 -7.83
C LEU A 75 -3.73 12.93 -9.00
N ILE A 76 -3.60 12.39 -10.21
CA ILE A 76 -3.34 13.17 -11.43
C ILE A 76 -4.49 14.14 -11.72
N THR A 77 -5.74 13.72 -11.53
CA THR A 77 -6.91 14.57 -11.79
C THR A 77 -6.99 15.70 -10.77
N LEU A 78 -6.68 15.44 -9.50
CA LEU A 78 -6.61 16.47 -8.47
C LEU A 78 -5.56 17.53 -8.79
N ASP A 79 -4.38 17.11 -9.26
CA ASP A 79 -3.31 18.01 -9.70
C ASP A 79 -3.73 18.83 -10.94
N TYR A 80 -4.26 18.16 -11.96
CA TYR A 80 -4.71 18.79 -13.19
C TYR A 80 -5.81 19.84 -12.96
N LEU A 81 -6.71 19.60 -12.00
CA LEU A 81 -7.77 20.53 -11.62
C LEU A 81 -7.31 21.64 -10.67
N GLY A 82 -6.05 21.63 -10.22
CA GLY A 82 -5.53 22.57 -9.22
C GLY A 82 -6.17 22.40 -7.85
N LEU A 83 -6.66 21.19 -7.53
CA LEU A 83 -7.27 20.85 -6.24
C LEU A 83 -6.26 20.39 -5.19
N ILE A 84 -4.99 20.24 -5.59
CA ILE A 84 -3.86 20.07 -4.68
C ILE A 84 -2.82 21.15 -4.91
N LYS A 85 -2.01 21.45 -3.89
CA LYS A 85 -0.97 22.48 -3.99
C LYS A 85 0.03 22.16 -5.10
N VAL A 86 0.48 23.19 -5.82
CA VAL A 86 1.63 23.07 -6.73
C VAL A 86 2.83 22.51 -5.96
N GLY A 87 3.51 21.50 -6.51
CA GLY A 87 4.62 20.84 -5.83
C GLY A 87 4.21 19.62 -4.96
N SER A 88 2.91 19.29 -4.90
CA SER A 88 2.40 18.19 -4.06
C SER A 88 2.89 16.83 -4.52
N ILE A 89 2.92 16.58 -5.83
CA ILE A 89 3.40 15.31 -6.40
C ILE A 89 4.90 15.13 -6.12
N GLU A 90 5.70 16.20 -6.21
CA GLU A 90 7.11 16.21 -5.82
C GLU A 90 7.28 15.96 -4.31
N GLY A 91 6.32 16.38 -3.49
CA GLY A 91 6.24 16.03 -2.07
C GLY A 91 6.15 14.52 -1.83
N LEU A 92 5.44 13.79 -2.68
CA LEU A 92 5.35 12.32 -2.58
C LEU A 92 6.71 11.65 -2.83
N ALA A 93 7.58 12.22 -3.68
CA ALA A 93 8.93 11.71 -3.89
C ALA A 93 9.76 11.80 -2.59
N ARG A 94 9.67 12.93 -1.87
CA ARG A 94 10.34 13.09 -0.56
C ARG A 94 9.82 12.10 0.49
N VAL A 95 8.51 11.83 0.51
CA VAL A 95 7.94 10.80 1.38
C VAL A 95 8.49 9.42 1.01
N SER A 96 8.63 9.11 -0.28
CA SER A 96 9.22 7.85 -0.72
C SER A 96 10.67 7.70 -0.27
N GLU A 97 11.49 8.75 -0.38
CA GLU A 97 12.88 8.76 0.10
C GLU A 97 12.95 8.56 1.61
N MET A 98 12.11 9.27 2.38
CA MET A 98 12.01 9.12 3.82
C MET A 98 11.66 7.68 4.20
N LEU A 99 10.64 7.08 3.56
CA LEU A 99 10.23 5.70 3.84
C LEU A 99 11.32 4.67 3.47
N GLU A 100 12.07 4.87 2.38
CA GLU A 100 13.15 3.96 2.02
C GLU A 100 14.32 4.03 3.03
N SER A 101 14.61 5.21 3.58
CA SER A 101 15.67 5.38 4.60
C SER A 101 15.39 4.69 5.93
N VAL A 102 14.12 4.36 6.22
CA VAL A 102 13.69 3.72 7.47
C VAL A 102 13.31 2.25 7.27
N LYS A 103 13.36 1.76 6.02
CA LYS A 103 12.91 0.42 5.68
C LYS A 103 13.89 -0.64 6.17
N GLY A 104 13.39 -1.60 6.95
CA GLY A 104 14.20 -2.69 7.50
C GLY A 104 15.03 -2.31 8.72
N GLU A 105 14.89 -1.08 9.23
CA GLU A 105 15.36 -0.71 10.57
C GLU A 105 14.39 -1.25 11.63
N GLU A 106 14.91 -1.68 12.78
CA GLU A 106 14.09 -1.89 13.97
C GLU A 106 13.80 -0.50 14.56
N ILE A 107 12.56 -0.04 14.38
CA ILE A 107 12.13 1.30 14.76
C ILE A 107 11.19 1.19 15.94
N ASP A 108 11.47 1.94 17.00
CA ASP A 108 10.57 2.01 18.15
C ASP A 108 9.22 2.65 17.78
N LYS A 109 8.21 2.39 18.62
CA LYS A 109 6.84 2.84 18.37
C LYS A 109 6.70 4.36 18.31
N ASP A 110 7.52 5.10 19.04
CA ASP A 110 7.44 6.56 19.09
C ASP A 110 7.96 7.16 17.78
N ARG A 111 9.05 6.62 17.24
CA ARG A 111 9.59 7.01 15.93
C ARG A 111 8.65 6.60 14.78
N VAL A 112 8.03 5.41 14.82
CA VAL A 112 6.98 5.03 13.85
C VAL A 112 5.83 6.06 13.87
N LYS A 113 5.33 6.40 15.07
CA LYS A 113 4.25 7.38 15.22
C LYS A 113 4.64 8.75 14.63
N ALA A 114 5.85 9.24 14.92
CA ALA A 114 6.35 10.51 14.39
C ALA A 114 6.44 10.51 12.84
N ILE A 115 6.86 9.39 12.24
CA ILE A 115 6.91 9.23 10.78
C ILE A 115 5.49 9.29 10.18
N ILE A 116 4.53 8.57 10.77
CA ILE A 116 3.15 8.55 10.28
C ILE A 116 2.47 9.92 10.45
N GLU A 117 2.68 10.61 11.57
CA GLU A 117 2.17 11.97 11.77
C GLU A 117 2.77 12.95 10.76
N SER A 118 4.06 12.81 10.43
CA SER A 118 4.73 13.61 9.40
C SER A 118 4.14 13.34 8.02
N LEU A 119 3.89 12.07 7.69
CA LEU A 119 3.26 11.66 6.43
C LEU A 119 1.83 12.21 6.33
N GLU A 120 1.03 12.09 7.39
CA GLU A 120 -0.34 12.63 7.42
C GLU A 120 -0.37 14.14 7.25
N ARG A 121 0.58 14.85 7.86
CA ARG A 121 0.70 16.30 7.69
C ARG A 121 1.01 16.66 6.24
N ILE A 122 1.98 15.99 5.62
CA ILE A 122 2.32 16.21 4.20
C ILE A 122 1.10 15.95 3.31
N VAL A 123 0.42 14.81 3.50
CA VAL A 123 -0.77 14.46 2.69
C VAL A 123 -1.92 15.47 2.90
N LYS A 124 -2.15 15.94 4.13
CA LYS A 124 -3.16 16.97 4.42
C LYS A 124 -2.81 18.31 3.77
N GLU A 125 -1.53 18.69 3.83
CA GLU A 125 -1.03 19.91 3.19
C GLU A 125 -1.20 19.87 1.66
N MET A 126 -1.21 18.69 1.04
CA MET A 126 -1.47 18.57 -0.41
C MET A 126 -2.88 19.02 -0.76
N VAL A 127 -3.89 18.70 0.04
CA VAL A 127 -5.32 18.90 -0.27
C VAL A 127 -5.98 20.08 0.45
N SER A 128 -5.25 20.80 1.31
CA SER A 128 -5.75 21.95 2.10
C SER A 128 -5.09 23.25 1.66
#